data_AF-U6KD29-F1
#
_entry.id   AF-U6KD29-F1
#
_cell.length_a   1.000
_cell.length_b   1.000
_cell.length_c   1.000
_cell.angle_alpha   90.00
_cell.angle_beta   90.00
_cell.angle_gamma   90.00
#
_symmetry.space_group_name_H-M   'P 1'
#
loop_
_entity.id
_entity.type
_entity.pdbx_description
1 polymer ?
#
loop_
_entity_poly.entity_id
_entity_poly.type
_entity_poly.pdbx_seq_one_letter_code
_entity_poly.pdbx_strand_id
1 'polypeptide(L)'
;MEEHSFSELSSSLGAGCFETCPQRGPGVTLLQSELKQIQAIASGIPEDSDPQRQIELQRMAQKQKEAAERVSGWQNLLCNARQRRLHEREEQQRRREEELLRQDQEEQKRRQQLEEALIERAEAVALGRDEKVRTFIRAQMIADTIAGQREQLRWAEQKRSIEQMRQLDLLREQQNTNRQLAEREQRDKQEQHAKVVQAQAILRQQINEIAQRKRQEADKLASEAEETKRQLEEEQQAERDAEKAKLAESKRLYRELVRANEELQGRRKAAEAQQKAEEALAFACAAKLQQREAMIRRRREELRAWALERSERLTAKGAAALAIAQAEEARHQEIQAARFEADVKQAEEAKQLRRVAMQLELRESRDNQVEAKRRERERKTREDAEYAESLQQAAAAAQAEEERKLREQRLNRWKVGEEQKRQARERQESKKQQREQALEEERKANAKLREADLALQRFAEQGIAAAKAAGADWRILEKAKNRLLRQSSLYVPLKSKDGDGDTAAPRSPTPCIEQDAINVVRGTSA
;
A
#
# COMPACT_ATOMS: atom_id res chain seq x y z
N MET A 1 10.81 7.88 24.63
CA MET A 1 11.42 6.53 24.48
C MET A 1 11.89 6.48 23.04
N GLU A 2 13.16 6.62 22.70
CA GLU A 2 14.43 6.53 23.43
C GLU A 2 15.33 7.67 22.94
N GLU A 3 16.03 8.30 23.87
CA GLU A 3 17.10 9.26 23.61
C GLU A 3 18.42 8.50 23.61
N HIS A 4 19.28 8.73 22.60
CA HIS A 4 20.70 8.40 22.70
C HIS A 4 21.55 9.63 22.49
N SER A 5 21.94 10.19 23.63
CA SER A 5 23.05 11.10 23.84
C SER A 5 24.36 10.35 23.55
N PHE A 6 25.26 10.94 22.76
CA PHE A 6 26.66 10.53 22.71
C PHE A 6 27.52 11.63 23.30
N SER A 7 28.11 11.29 24.44
CA SER A 7 29.13 12.04 25.17
C SER A 7 30.52 11.75 24.61
N GLU A 8 31.41 12.73 24.80
CA GLU A 8 32.84 12.58 25.10
C GLU A 8 33.75 11.81 24.13
N LEU A 9 34.72 12.51 23.55
CA LEU A 9 36.12 12.08 23.55
C LEU A 9 37.03 13.31 23.54
N SER A 10 37.39 13.75 24.74
CA SER A 10 38.61 14.50 25.02
C SER A 10 39.81 13.58 24.80
N SER A 11 40.77 14.00 23.97
CA SER A 11 42.10 13.38 23.90
C SER A 11 43.16 14.47 23.92
N SER A 12 43.90 14.42 25.01
CA SER A 12 45.04 15.23 25.41
C SER A 12 46.30 14.91 24.62
N LEU A 13 47.31 15.79 24.81
CA LEU A 13 48.76 15.61 24.63
C LEU A 13 49.35 16.20 23.35
N GLY A 14 49.91 17.40 23.54
CA GLY A 14 50.86 18.05 22.64
C GLY A 14 51.71 19.06 23.40
N ALA A 15 52.23 18.69 24.58
CA ALA A 15 53.27 19.43 25.27
C ALA A 15 54.60 19.18 24.54
N GLY A 16 54.85 19.92 23.47
CA GLY A 16 56.14 19.98 22.81
C GLY A 16 57.08 20.89 23.58
N CYS A 17 57.88 20.30 24.47
CA CYS A 17 59.04 20.93 25.09
C CYS A 17 60.03 21.38 24.02
N PHE A 18 60.16 22.68 23.80
CA PHE A 18 61.44 23.24 23.35
C PHE A 18 62.29 23.47 24.60
N GLU A 19 63.08 22.45 24.95
CA GLU A 19 64.24 22.63 25.82
C GLU A 19 65.26 23.50 25.06
N THR A 20 65.32 24.78 25.38
CA THR A 20 66.49 25.60 25.07
C THR A 20 67.55 25.30 26.12
N CYS A 21 68.49 24.41 25.79
CA CYS A 21 69.78 24.33 26.46
C CYS A 21 70.49 25.69 26.34
N PRO A 22 70.86 26.38 27.44
CA PRO A 22 71.92 27.36 27.37
C PRO A 22 73.23 26.61 27.58
N GLN A 23 73.91 26.24 26.49
CA GLN A 23 75.34 26.01 26.57
C GLN A 23 75.99 27.34 27.02
N ARG A 24 76.35 27.42 28.30
CA ARG A 24 77.25 28.45 28.84
C ARG A 24 78.58 28.33 28.11
N GLY A 25 78.80 29.19 27.12
CA GLY A 25 80.14 29.56 26.69
C GLY A 25 80.87 30.30 27.83
N PRO A 26 82.21 30.23 27.89
CA PRO A 26 82.99 30.80 28.98
C PRO A 26 82.80 32.31 29.07
N GLY A 27 82.61 32.79 30.31
CA GLY A 27 82.33 34.19 30.60
C GLY A 27 83.41 35.11 30.05
N VAL A 28 83.00 35.97 29.12
CA VAL A 28 83.76 37.18 28.79
C VAL A 28 83.68 38.06 30.03
N THR A 29 84.75 38.09 30.82
CA THR A 29 84.91 39.07 31.90
C THR A 29 85.11 40.42 31.25
N LEU A 30 84.01 41.13 31.01
CA LEU A 30 84.07 42.52 30.59
C LEU A 30 84.73 43.30 31.71
N LEU A 31 85.90 43.88 31.43
CA LEU A 31 86.57 44.79 32.37
C LEU A 31 85.61 45.95 32.69
N GLN A 32 85.69 46.54 33.88
CA GLN A 32 84.81 47.68 34.25
C GLN A 32 84.86 48.82 33.22
N SER A 33 85.96 48.96 32.47
CA SER A 33 86.07 49.87 31.32
C SER A 33 85.19 49.48 30.13
N GLU A 34 85.04 48.20 29.82
CA GLU A 34 84.19 47.69 28.73
C GLU A 34 82.72 47.69 29.13
N LEU A 35 82.41 47.41 30.40
CA LEU A 35 81.06 47.62 30.95
C LEU A 35 80.69 49.10 30.91
N LYS A 36 81.62 50.02 31.21
CA LYS A 36 81.41 51.45 31.03
C LYS A 36 81.29 51.84 29.56
N GLN A 37 82.02 51.22 28.63
CA GLN A 37 81.86 51.47 27.19
C GLN A 37 80.53 50.95 26.65
N ILE A 38 80.09 49.75 27.03
CA ILE A 38 78.77 49.23 26.65
C ILE A 38 77.66 50.07 27.29
N GLN A 39 77.86 50.51 28.54
CA GLN A 39 76.94 51.43 29.22
C GLN A 39 76.95 52.82 28.57
N ALA A 40 78.10 53.30 28.07
CA ALA A 40 78.23 54.54 27.30
C ALA A 40 77.53 54.45 25.93
N ILE A 41 77.72 53.34 25.21
CA ILE A 41 77.05 53.02 23.94
C ILE A 41 75.53 52.89 24.15
N ALA A 42 75.09 52.23 25.23
CA ALA A 42 73.68 52.08 25.57
C ALA A 42 73.06 53.38 26.10
N SER A 43 73.84 54.26 26.72
CA SER A 43 73.40 55.60 27.16
C SER A 43 73.44 56.66 26.05
N GLY A 44 73.88 56.31 24.83
CA GLY A 44 73.72 57.16 23.65
C GLY A 44 74.63 58.39 23.59
N ILE A 45 75.83 58.34 24.17
CA ILE A 45 76.85 59.38 23.93
C ILE A 45 77.94 58.76 23.05
N PRO A 46 77.97 59.03 21.73
CA PRO A 46 79.05 58.56 20.88
C PRO A 46 80.33 59.36 21.17
N GLU A 47 81.42 58.66 21.53
CA GLU A 47 82.77 59.18 21.30
C GLU A 47 83.00 59.19 19.78
N ASP A 48 83.52 60.32 19.29
CA ASP A 48 83.66 60.72 17.89
C ASP A 48 84.05 59.58 16.93
N SER A 49 83.09 59.14 16.11
CA SER A 49 83.33 58.21 15.01
C SER A 49 83.69 58.96 13.73
N ASP A 50 84.87 58.65 13.18
CA ASP A 50 85.40 59.25 11.94
C ASP A 50 84.37 59.19 10.78
N PRO A 51 83.95 60.34 10.23
CA PRO A 51 82.85 60.43 9.27
C PRO A 51 83.15 59.73 7.93
N GLN A 52 84.42 59.47 7.59
CA GLN A 52 84.80 58.90 6.29
C GLN A 52 84.46 57.40 6.15
N ARG A 53 84.61 56.59 7.19
CA ARG A 53 84.29 55.15 7.14
C ARG A 53 82.79 54.88 7.01
N GLN A 54 81.96 55.71 7.64
CA GLN A 54 80.50 55.62 7.49
C GLN A 54 80.05 55.92 6.07
N ILE A 55 80.68 56.90 5.40
CA ILE A 55 80.37 57.26 4.01
C ILE A 55 80.69 56.10 3.06
N GLU A 56 81.81 55.39 3.24
CA GLU A 56 82.18 54.26 2.39
C GLU A 56 81.26 53.04 2.58
N LEU A 57 80.91 52.70 3.82
CA LEU A 57 79.95 51.64 4.11
C LEU A 57 78.56 51.96 3.54
N GLN A 58 78.12 53.22 3.62
CA GLN A 58 76.87 53.67 3.00
C GLN A 58 76.91 53.53 1.48
N ARG A 59 78.03 53.90 0.82
CA ARG A 59 78.19 53.73 -0.63
C ARG A 59 78.20 52.27 -1.07
N MET A 60 78.84 51.39 -0.30
CA MET A 60 78.83 49.95 -0.58
C MET A 60 77.43 49.34 -0.40
N ALA A 61 76.72 49.73 0.66
CA ALA A 61 75.34 49.34 0.87
C ALA A 61 74.41 49.84 -0.25
N GLN A 62 74.61 51.08 -0.72
CA GLN A 62 73.87 51.64 -1.87
C GLN A 62 74.11 50.84 -3.16
N LYS A 63 75.37 50.52 -3.48
CA LYS A 63 75.70 49.70 -4.65
C LYS A 63 75.12 48.29 -4.59
N GLN A 64 75.08 47.68 -3.39
CA GLN A 64 74.44 46.38 -3.19
C GLN A 64 72.91 46.47 -3.36
N LYS A 65 72.28 47.54 -2.90
CA LYS A 65 70.85 47.80 -3.14
C LYS A 65 70.55 47.96 -4.62
N GLU A 66 71.31 48.79 -5.34
CA GLU A 66 71.16 48.97 -6.79
C GLU A 66 71.36 47.66 -7.57
N ALA A 67 72.31 46.82 -7.16
CA ALA A 67 72.53 45.51 -7.78
C ALA A 67 71.35 44.56 -7.50
N ALA A 68 70.84 44.54 -6.26
CA ALA A 68 69.67 43.74 -5.89
C ALA A 68 68.41 44.18 -6.65
N GLU A 69 68.21 45.49 -6.82
CA GLU A 69 67.10 46.05 -7.60
C GLU A 69 67.18 45.67 -9.08
N ARG A 70 68.38 45.76 -9.69
CA ARG A 70 68.60 45.32 -11.09
C ARG A 70 68.31 43.83 -11.28
N VAL A 71 68.68 43.02 -10.29
CA VAL A 71 68.53 41.57 -10.33
C VAL A 71 67.08 41.14 -9.99
N SER A 72 66.34 41.91 -9.19
CA SER A 72 64.96 41.59 -8.79
C SER A 72 64.00 41.36 -9.98
N GLY A 73 64.21 42.07 -11.10
CA GLY A 73 63.42 41.90 -12.33
C GLY A 73 63.82 40.72 -13.20
N TRP A 74 64.90 40.00 -12.88
CA TRP A 74 65.40 38.89 -13.70
C TRP A 74 64.55 37.65 -13.50
N GLN A 75 63.81 37.29 -14.54
CA GLN A 75 62.90 36.15 -14.53
C GLN A 75 63.60 34.78 -14.35
N ASN A 76 64.88 34.69 -14.70
CA ASN A 76 65.65 33.44 -14.69
C ASN A 76 66.33 33.13 -13.35
N LEU A 77 66.09 33.95 -12.32
CA LEU A 77 66.59 33.65 -10.98
C LEU A 77 65.92 32.39 -10.42
N LEU A 78 66.67 31.63 -9.62
CA LEU A 78 66.18 30.43 -8.96
C LEU A 78 64.92 30.72 -8.10
N CYS A 79 64.87 31.87 -7.42
CA CYS A 79 63.71 32.30 -6.63
C CYS A 79 62.46 32.49 -7.51
N ASN A 80 62.60 33.18 -8.65
CA ASN A 80 61.50 33.42 -9.58
C ASN A 80 61.06 32.12 -10.28
N ALA A 81 61.98 31.22 -10.62
CA ALA A 81 61.67 29.90 -11.15
C ALA A 81 60.93 29.00 -10.13
N ARG A 82 61.28 29.08 -8.84
CA ARG A 82 60.54 28.40 -7.77
C ARG A 82 59.13 28.97 -7.59
N GLN A 83 58.99 30.29 -7.60
CA GLN A 83 57.69 30.96 -7.52
C GLN A 83 56.78 30.60 -8.71
N ARG A 84 57.32 30.54 -9.94
CA ARG A 84 56.59 30.08 -11.12
C ARG A 84 56.08 28.65 -10.98
N ARG A 85 56.94 27.72 -10.53
CA ARG A 85 56.52 26.33 -10.30
C ARG A 85 55.47 26.20 -9.21
N LEU A 86 55.49 27.06 -8.19
CA LEU A 86 54.43 27.10 -7.18
C LEU A 86 53.11 27.61 -7.77
N HIS A 87 53.14 28.72 -8.51
CA HIS A 87 51.95 29.22 -9.20
C HIS A 87 51.39 28.25 -10.23
N GLU A 88 52.24 27.60 -11.03
CA GLU A 88 51.82 26.54 -11.97
C GLU A 88 51.16 25.36 -11.24
N ARG A 89 51.67 24.98 -10.06
CA ARG A 89 51.05 23.93 -9.23
C ARG A 89 49.71 24.38 -8.65
N GLU A 90 49.61 25.61 -8.19
CA GLU A 90 48.36 26.20 -7.70
C GLU A 90 47.32 26.29 -8.82
N GLU A 91 47.71 26.73 -10.01
CA GLU A 91 46.83 26.77 -11.19
C GLU A 91 46.40 25.36 -11.61
N GLN A 92 47.31 24.39 -11.59
CA GLN A 92 46.98 22.99 -11.87
C GLN A 92 46.03 22.41 -10.82
N GLN A 93 46.20 22.75 -9.54
CA GLN A 93 45.28 22.35 -8.47
C GLN A 93 43.90 22.97 -8.69
N ARG A 94 43.83 24.28 -8.98
CA ARG A 94 42.57 24.97 -9.30
C ARG A 94 41.85 24.35 -10.50
N ARG A 95 42.57 24.04 -11.58
CA ARG A 95 41.98 23.36 -12.75
C ARG A 95 41.44 21.98 -12.39
N ARG A 96 42.14 21.20 -11.57
CA ARG A 96 41.66 19.89 -11.09
C ARG A 96 40.43 20.03 -10.20
N GLU A 97 40.40 21.01 -9.31
CA GLU A 97 39.23 21.30 -8.47
C GLU A 97 38.03 21.74 -9.31
N GLU A 98 38.23 22.60 -10.31
CA GLU A 98 37.19 23.00 -11.27
C GLU A 98 36.68 21.83 -12.11
N GLU A 99 37.56 20.92 -12.56
CA GLU A 99 37.19 19.70 -13.28
C GLU A 99 36.35 18.75 -12.40
N LEU A 100 36.73 18.55 -11.14
CA LEU A 100 35.96 17.76 -10.18
C LEU A 100 34.59 18.38 -9.91
N LEU A 101 34.52 19.69 -9.73
CA LEU A 101 33.23 20.40 -9.55
C LEU A 101 32.33 20.26 -10.78
N ARG A 102 32.89 20.29 -11.99
CA ARG A 102 32.11 20.04 -13.22
C ARG A 102 31.60 18.60 -13.29
N GLN A 103 32.43 17.63 -12.93
CA GLN A 103 32.03 16.22 -12.87
C GLN A 103 30.90 16.01 -11.85
N ASP A 104 31.01 16.60 -10.65
CA ASP A 104 29.97 16.55 -9.62
C ASP A 104 28.66 17.20 -10.10
N GLN A 105 28.73 18.34 -10.80
CA GLN A 105 27.55 18.99 -11.38
C GLN A 105 26.91 18.14 -12.48
N GLU A 106 27.70 17.47 -13.33
CA GLU A 106 27.19 16.57 -14.35
C GLU A 106 26.54 15.32 -13.74
N GLU A 107 27.16 14.74 -12.69
CA GLU A 107 26.57 13.64 -11.96
C GLU A 107 25.26 14.05 -11.28
N GLN A 108 25.21 15.22 -10.64
CA GLN A 108 24.00 15.74 -10.04
C GLN A 108 22.89 15.93 -11.08
N LYS A 109 23.20 16.49 -12.24
CA LYS A 109 22.23 16.61 -13.36
C LYS A 109 21.72 15.25 -13.82
N ARG A 110 22.60 14.26 -13.96
CA ARG A 110 22.19 12.88 -14.32
C ARG A 110 21.31 12.26 -13.24
N ARG A 111 21.63 12.45 -11.96
CA ARG A 111 20.81 11.98 -10.83
C ARG A 111 19.43 12.63 -10.85
N GLN A 112 19.36 13.95 -11.03
CA GLN A 112 18.10 14.69 -11.16
C GLN A 112 17.27 14.18 -12.34
N GLN A 113 17.86 13.97 -13.52
CA GLN A 113 17.15 13.41 -14.67
C GLN A 113 16.61 11.99 -14.41
N LEU A 114 17.37 11.16 -13.71
CA LEU A 114 16.93 9.83 -13.32
C LEU A 114 15.79 9.90 -12.29
N GLU A 115 15.88 10.80 -11.32
CA GLU A 115 14.83 11.05 -10.33
C GLU A 115 13.55 11.55 -11.00
N GLU A 116 13.65 12.54 -11.88
CA GLU A 116 12.54 13.05 -12.70
C GLU A 116 11.90 11.93 -13.51
N ALA A 117 12.70 11.12 -14.23
CA ALA A 117 12.18 9.99 -15.00
C ALA A 117 11.51 8.91 -14.12
N LEU A 118 12.01 8.69 -12.89
CA LEU A 118 11.38 7.78 -11.94
C LEU A 118 10.06 8.34 -11.39
N ILE A 119 10.01 9.64 -11.12
CA ILE A 119 8.80 10.36 -10.70
C ILE A 119 7.75 10.29 -11.83
N GLU A 120 8.11 10.63 -13.06
CA GLU A 120 7.21 10.56 -14.22
C GLU A 120 6.66 9.13 -14.42
N ARG A 121 7.51 8.10 -14.28
CA ARG A 121 7.07 6.71 -14.34
C ARG A 121 6.10 6.37 -13.19
N ALA A 122 6.40 6.81 -11.98
CA ALA A 122 5.52 6.59 -10.82
C ALA A 122 4.17 7.28 -11.00
N GLU A 123 4.16 8.52 -11.51
CA GLU A 123 2.96 9.27 -11.85
C GLU A 123 2.15 8.56 -12.95
N ALA A 124 2.79 8.07 -14.01
CA ALA A 124 2.13 7.29 -15.05
C ALA A 124 1.50 6.01 -14.51
N VAL A 125 2.18 5.29 -13.61
CA VAL A 125 1.61 4.11 -12.94
C VAL A 125 0.44 4.49 -12.03
N ALA A 126 0.53 5.61 -11.30
CA ALA A 126 -0.55 6.10 -10.44
C ALA A 126 -1.80 6.45 -11.27
N LEU A 127 -1.64 7.18 -12.37
CA LEU A 127 -2.72 7.45 -13.33
C LEU A 127 -3.33 6.15 -13.89
N GLY A 128 -2.50 5.14 -14.16
CA GLY A 128 -2.98 3.81 -14.57
C GLY A 128 -3.82 3.09 -13.51
N ARG A 129 -3.69 3.44 -12.22
CA ARG A 129 -4.51 2.91 -11.12
C ARG A 129 -5.82 3.66 -10.96
N ASP A 130 -5.96 4.87 -11.51
CA ASP A 130 -7.21 5.61 -11.41
C ASP A 130 -8.34 4.87 -12.13
N GLU A 131 -9.47 4.70 -11.43
CA GLU A 131 -10.63 3.96 -11.96
C GLU A 131 -11.15 4.62 -13.25
N LYS A 132 -11.15 5.96 -13.30
CA LYS A 132 -11.57 6.75 -14.46
C LYS A 132 -10.70 6.44 -15.68
N VAL A 133 -9.37 6.48 -15.54
CA VAL A 133 -8.42 6.14 -16.61
C VAL A 133 -8.60 4.68 -17.05
N ARG A 134 -8.73 3.75 -16.10
CA ARG A 134 -8.96 2.31 -16.40
C ARG A 134 -10.26 2.07 -17.17
N THR A 135 -11.34 2.79 -16.88
CA THR A 135 -12.57 2.68 -17.69
C THR A 135 -12.39 3.21 -19.10
N PHE A 136 -11.62 4.28 -19.30
CA PHE A 136 -11.31 4.79 -20.63
C PHE A 136 -10.42 3.83 -21.42
N ILE A 137 -9.36 3.28 -20.80
CA ILE A 137 -8.49 2.26 -21.41
C ILE A 137 -9.31 1.03 -21.80
N ARG A 138 -10.24 0.56 -20.95
CA ARG A 138 -11.17 -0.53 -21.31
C ARG A 138 -12.00 -0.19 -22.55
N ALA A 139 -12.51 1.03 -22.66
CA ALA A 139 -13.24 1.47 -23.85
C ALA A 139 -12.35 1.50 -25.11
N GLN A 140 -11.08 1.88 -24.96
CA GLN A 140 -10.08 1.83 -26.04
C GLN A 140 -9.84 0.39 -26.51
N MET A 141 -9.60 -0.53 -25.58
CA MET A 141 -9.42 -1.95 -25.90
C MET A 141 -10.65 -2.54 -26.63
N ILE A 142 -11.86 -2.15 -26.23
CA ILE A 142 -13.10 -2.57 -26.92
C ILE A 142 -13.13 -2.03 -28.35
N ALA A 143 -12.77 -0.76 -28.55
CA ALA A 143 -12.70 -0.15 -29.88
C ALA A 143 -11.68 -0.87 -30.77
N ASP A 144 -10.49 -1.19 -30.24
CA ASP A 144 -9.44 -1.93 -30.94
C ASP A 144 -9.89 -3.36 -31.28
N THR A 145 -10.60 -4.02 -30.36
CA THR A 145 -11.16 -5.36 -30.59
C THR A 145 -12.18 -5.36 -31.72
N ILE A 146 -13.07 -4.36 -31.76
CA ILE A 146 -14.06 -4.22 -32.83
C ILE A 146 -13.38 -3.93 -34.17
N ALA A 147 -12.34 -3.10 -34.18
CA ALA A 147 -11.53 -2.86 -35.37
C ALA A 147 -10.90 -4.16 -35.88
N GLY A 148 -10.28 -4.95 -35.00
CA GLY A 148 -9.69 -6.25 -35.34
C GLY A 148 -10.74 -7.26 -35.86
N GLN A 149 -11.93 -7.31 -35.27
CA GLN A 149 -13.03 -8.17 -35.75
C GLN A 149 -13.49 -7.78 -37.17
N ARG A 150 -13.56 -6.48 -37.48
CA ARG A 150 -13.92 -6.01 -38.84
C ARG A 150 -12.89 -6.44 -39.86
N GLU A 151 -11.60 -6.36 -39.52
CA GLU A 151 -10.55 -6.87 -40.39
C GLU A 151 -10.69 -8.37 -40.60
N GLN A 152 -10.87 -9.16 -39.54
CA GLN A 152 -11.09 -10.60 -39.65
C GLN A 152 -12.26 -10.96 -40.57
N LEU A 153 -13.37 -10.20 -40.51
CA LEU A 153 -14.49 -10.39 -41.43
C LEU A 153 -14.10 -10.11 -42.89
N ARG A 154 -13.36 -9.02 -43.16
CA ARG A 154 -12.83 -8.72 -44.50
C ARG A 154 -11.95 -9.85 -45.02
N TRP A 155 -11.04 -10.37 -44.19
CA TRP A 155 -10.19 -11.51 -44.54
C TRP A 155 -11.02 -12.78 -44.82
N ALA A 156 -12.06 -13.03 -44.03
CA ALA A 156 -12.94 -14.18 -44.24
C ALA A 156 -13.73 -14.07 -45.56
N GLU A 157 -14.21 -12.89 -45.91
CA GLU A 157 -14.88 -12.62 -47.19
C GLU A 157 -13.92 -12.82 -48.38
N GLN A 158 -12.70 -12.30 -48.30
CA GLN A 158 -11.67 -12.52 -49.31
C GLN A 158 -11.29 -14.00 -49.45
N LYS A 159 -11.20 -14.73 -48.33
CA LYS A 159 -10.94 -16.18 -48.37
C LYS A 159 -12.09 -16.92 -49.07
N ARG A 160 -13.34 -16.60 -48.73
CA ARG A 160 -14.53 -17.19 -49.38
C ARG A 160 -14.55 -16.93 -50.87
N SER A 161 -14.23 -15.72 -51.32
CA SER A 161 -14.21 -15.40 -52.75
C SER A 161 -13.12 -16.19 -53.49
N ILE A 162 -11.93 -16.35 -52.90
CA ILE A 162 -10.87 -17.20 -53.47
C ILE A 162 -11.29 -18.67 -53.52
N GLU A 163 -11.93 -19.20 -52.48
CA GLU A 163 -12.43 -20.58 -52.47
C GLU A 163 -13.51 -20.82 -53.52
N GLN A 164 -14.42 -19.87 -53.72
CA GLN A 164 -15.41 -19.91 -54.80
C GLN A 164 -14.74 -19.99 -56.17
N MET A 165 -13.71 -19.16 -56.41
CA MET A 165 -12.93 -19.23 -57.66
C MET A 165 -12.29 -20.61 -57.86
N ARG A 166 -11.67 -21.18 -56.82
CA ARG A 166 -11.09 -22.53 -56.87
C ARG A 166 -12.12 -23.62 -57.19
N GLN A 167 -13.33 -23.53 -56.62
CA GLN A 167 -14.41 -24.48 -56.90
C GLN A 167 -14.89 -24.38 -58.35
N LEU A 168 -15.01 -23.16 -58.88
CA LEU A 168 -15.39 -22.94 -60.28
C LEU A 168 -14.33 -23.52 -61.24
N ASP A 169 -13.05 -23.34 -60.94
CA ASP A 169 -11.97 -23.90 -61.75
C ASP A 169 -11.96 -25.43 -61.71
N LEU A 170 -12.15 -26.05 -60.54
CA LEU A 170 -12.29 -27.51 -60.42
C LEU A 170 -13.48 -28.05 -61.21
N LEU A 171 -14.64 -27.37 -61.17
CA LEU A 171 -15.82 -27.77 -61.94
C LEU A 171 -15.57 -27.69 -63.45
N ARG A 172 -14.84 -26.67 -63.92
CA ARG A 172 -14.43 -26.56 -65.33
C ARG A 172 -13.53 -27.72 -65.75
N GLU A 173 -12.56 -28.10 -64.90
CA GLU A 173 -11.69 -29.25 -65.15
C GLU A 173 -12.48 -30.58 -65.22
N GLN A 174 -13.44 -30.78 -64.30
CA GLN A 174 -14.33 -31.94 -64.31
C GLN A 174 -15.21 -31.99 -65.57
N GLN A 175 -15.75 -30.85 -66.02
CA GLN A 175 -16.52 -30.79 -67.26
C GLN A 175 -15.65 -31.15 -68.48
N ASN A 176 -14.40 -30.67 -68.52
CA ASN A 176 -13.47 -30.98 -69.61
C ASN A 176 -13.09 -32.47 -69.64
N THR A 177 -12.81 -33.07 -68.49
CA THR A 177 -12.51 -34.51 -68.40
C THR A 177 -13.71 -35.37 -68.78
N ASN A 178 -14.93 -35.03 -68.35
CA ASN A 178 -16.15 -35.72 -68.76
C ASN A 178 -16.40 -35.63 -70.28
N ARG A 179 -16.15 -34.47 -70.90
CA ARG A 179 -16.23 -34.33 -72.37
C ARG A 179 -15.26 -35.28 -73.07
N GLN A 180 -14.01 -35.35 -72.60
CA GLN A 180 -13.01 -36.27 -73.16
C GLN A 180 -13.40 -37.75 -73.00
N LEU A 181 -13.98 -38.12 -71.86
CA LEU A 181 -14.47 -39.50 -71.64
C LEU A 181 -15.64 -39.82 -72.58
N ALA A 182 -16.60 -38.91 -72.75
CA ALA A 182 -17.72 -39.09 -73.67
C ALA A 182 -17.26 -39.25 -75.13
N GLU A 183 -16.26 -38.47 -75.56
CA GLU A 183 -15.64 -38.60 -76.89
C GLU A 183 -14.98 -39.97 -77.09
N ARG A 184 -14.31 -40.51 -76.06
CA ARG A 184 -13.71 -41.85 -76.10
C ARG A 184 -14.77 -42.94 -76.21
N GLU A 185 -15.81 -42.89 -75.38
CA GLU A 185 -16.91 -43.86 -75.44
C GLU A 185 -17.62 -43.86 -76.82
N GLN A 186 -17.77 -42.69 -77.44
CA GLN A 186 -18.34 -42.59 -78.78
C GLN A 186 -17.47 -43.29 -79.83
N ARG A 187 -16.13 -43.14 -79.74
CA ARG A 187 -15.19 -43.84 -80.63
C ARG A 187 -15.27 -45.36 -80.42
N ASP A 188 -15.27 -45.82 -79.18
CA ASP A 188 -15.36 -47.25 -78.87
C ASP A 188 -16.65 -47.89 -79.40
N LYS A 189 -17.79 -47.18 -79.27
CA LYS A 189 -19.07 -47.63 -79.84
C LYS A 189 -19.01 -47.75 -81.36
N GLN A 190 -18.41 -46.76 -82.04
CA GLN A 190 -18.24 -46.81 -83.50
C GLN A 190 -17.38 -47.99 -83.93
N GLU A 191 -16.29 -48.26 -83.21
CA GLU A 191 -15.44 -49.43 -83.46
C GLU A 191 -16.18 -50.77 -83.24
N GLN A 192 -16.98 -50.87 -82.18
CA GLN A 192 -17.80 -52.05 -81.91
C GLN A 192 -18.86 -52.27 -82.99
N HIS A 193 -19.57 -51.21 -83.42
CA HIS A 193 -20.52 -51.30 -84.52
C HIS A 193 -19.86 -51.76 -85.82
N ALA A 194 -18.66 -51.25 -86.14
CA ALA A 194 -17.91 -51.69 -87.31
C ALA A 194 -17.58 -53.21 -87.25
N LYS A 195 -17.14 -53.71 -86.09
CA LYS A 195 -16.87 -55.15 -85.88
C LYS A 195 -18.13 -56.02 -86.04
N VAL A 196 -19.27 -55.58 -85.53
CA VAL A 196 -20.55 -56.30 -85.66
C VAL A 196 -20.99 -56.39 -87.13
N VAL A 197 -20.88 -55.29 -87.89
CA VAL A 197 -21.22 -55.28 -89.32
C VAL A 197 -20.34 -56.24 -90.11
N GLN A 198 -19.04 -56.28 -89.82
CA GLN A 198 -18.11 -57.23 -90.45
C GLN A 198 -18.49 -58.69 -90.12
N ALA A 199 -18.80 -59.00 -88.86
CA ALA A 199 -19.21 -60.34 -88.45
C ALA A 199 -20.53 -60.78 -89.12
N GLN A 200 -21.51 -59.88 -89.23
CA GLN A 200 -22.77 -60.17 -89.92
C GLN A 200 -22.59 -60.45 -91.42
N ALA A 201 -21.63 -59.79 -92.08
CA ALA A 201 -21.31 -60.04 -93.49
C ALA A 201 -20.76 -61.46 -93.71
N ILE A 202 -19.88 -61.93 -92.82
CA ILE A 202 -19.31 -63.30 -92.87
C ILE A 202 -20.40 -64.36 -92.68
N LEU A 203 -21.29 -64.17 -91.69
CA LEU A 203 -22.38 -65.11 -91.43
C LEU A 203 -23.33 -65.25 -92.64
N ARG A 204 -23.61 -64.15 -93.35
CA ARG A 204 -24.44 -64.20 -94.58
C ARG A 204 -23.80 -65.03 -95.68
N GLN A 205 -22.47 -64.97 -95.82
CA GLN A 205 -21.75 -65.80 -96.78
C GLN A 205 -21.89 -67.29 -96.43
N GLN A 206 -21.72 -67.65 -95.16
CA GLN A 206 -21.86 -69.04 -94.68
C GLN A 206 -23.28 -69.60 -94.89
N ILE A 207 -24.32 -68.79 -94.67
CA ILE A 207 -25.72 -69.21 -94.91
C ILE A 207 -25.96 -69.55 -96.39
N ASN A 208 -25.40 -68.75 -97.30
CA ASN A 208 -25.54 -69.00 -98.74
C ASN A 208 -24.81 -70.27 -99.18
N GLU A 209 -23.64 -70.56 -98.60
CA GLU A 209 -22.91 -71.81 -98.84
C GLU A 209 -23.70 -73.04 -98.36
N ILE A 210 -24.32 -72.96 -97.18
CA ILE A 210 -25.18 -74.04 -96.66
C ILE A 210 -26.41 -74.26 -97.54
N ALA A 211 -27.03 -73.18 -98.03
CA ALA A 211 -28.19 -73.29 -98.92
C ALA A 211 -27.87 -74.00 -100.25
N GLN A 212 -26.65 -73.82 -100.78
CA GLN A 212 -26.21 -74.53 -101.98
C GLN A 212 -26.02 -76.03 -101.74
N ARG A 213 -25.44 -76.41 -100.59
CA ARG A 213 -25.28 -77.83 -100.20
C ARG A 213 -26.64 -78.52 -100.04
N LYS A 214 -27.61 -77.85 -99.41
CA LYS A 214 -28.97 -78.40 -99.24
C LYS A 214 -29.71 -78.66 -100.55
N ARG A 215 -29.47 -77.88 -101.62
CA ARG A 215 -30.05 -78.15 -102.94
C ARG A 215 -29.50 -79.45 -103.53
N GLN A 216 -28.20 -79.68 -103.41
CA GLN A 216 -27.56 -80.91 -103.87
C GLN A 216 -27.99 -82.14 -103.07
N GLU A 217 -28.34 -81.96 -101.79
CA GLU A 217 -28.91 -83.02 -100.95
C GLU A 217 -30.37 -83.31 -101.32
N ALA A 218 -31.18 -82.30 -101.65
CA ALA A 218 -32.58 -82.48 -102.07
C ALA A 218 -32.70 -83.31 -103.36
N ASP A 219 -31.79 -83.14 -104.30
CA ASP A 219 -31.77 -83.92 -105.55
C ASP A 219 -31.43 -85.40 -105.30
N LYS A 220 -30.64 -85.71 -104.26
CA LYS A 220 -30.32 -87.08 -103.83
C LYS A 220 -31.47 -87.70 -103.02
N LEU A 221 -32.12 -86.92 -102.17
CA LEU A 221 -33.28 -87.36 -101.40
C LEU A 221 -34.51 -87.63 -102.29
N ALA A 222 -34.63 -86.98 -103.46
CA ALA A 222 -35.66 -87.31 -104.43
C ALA A 222 -35.49 -88.74 -105.00
N SER A 223 -34.26 -89.20 -105.21
CA SER A 223 -33.99 -90.60 -105.60
C SER A 223 -34.21 -91.60 -104.46
N GLU A 224 -33.94 -91.21 -103.21
CA GLU A 224 -34.14 -92.06 -102.03
C GLU A 224 -35.62 -92.11 -101.58
N ALA A 225 -36.43 -91.09 -101.91
CA ALA A 225 -37.86 -91.03 -101.62
C ALA A 225 -38.70 -92.05 -102.43
N GLU A 226 -38.21 -92.48 -103.60
CA GLU A 226 -38.82 -93.61 -104.32
C GLU A 226 -38.55 -94.95 -103.62
N GLU A 227 -37.42 -95.07 -102.91
CA GLU A 227 -37.02 -96.29 -102.19
C GLU A 227 -37.70 -96.41 -100.82
N THR A 228 -37.88 -95.29 -100.11
CA THR A 228 -38.50 -95.22 -98.77
C THR A 228 -40.03 -95.33 -98.75
N LYS A 229 -40.73 -95.12 -99.88
CA LYS A 229 -42.15 -95.49 -100.00
C LYS A 229 -42.41 -96.98 -99.76
N ARG A 230 -41.40 -97.82 -99.97
CA ARG A 230 -41.46 -99.27 -99.71
C ARG A 230 -41.17 -99.65 -98.26
N GLN A 231 -40.64 -98.74 -97.44
CA GLN A 231 -40.26 -98.97 -96.04
C GLN A 231 -41.26 -98.37 -95.03
N LEU A 232 -42.01 -97.33 -95.42
CA LEU A 232 -43.00 -96.64 -94.58
C LEU A 232 -44.24 -97.49 -94.19
N GLU A 233 -44.42 -98.65 -94.79
CA GLU A 233 -45.44 -99.62 -94.35
C GLU A 233 -45.00 -100.39 -93.06
N GLU A 234 -43.73 -100.31 -92.65
CA GLU A 234 -43.18 -101.12 -91.54
C GLU A 234 -43.07 -100.40 -90.18
N GLU A 235 -42.98 -99.06 -90.11
CA GLU A 235 -42.63 -98.33 -88.86
C GLU A 235 -43.81 -97.79 -88.02
N GLN A 236 -45.05 -97.77 -88.52
CA GLN A 236 -46.21 -97.21 -87.78
C GLN A 236 -46.59 -97.97 -86.49
N GLN A 237 -45.89 -99.06 -86.16
CA GLN A 237 -46.15 -99.88 -84.99
C GLN A 237 -45.44 -99.39 -83.69
N ALA A 238 -44.44 -98.50 -83.74
CA ALA A 238 -43.49 -98.31 -82.61
C ALA A 238 -43.74 -97.14 -81.62
N GLU A 239 -44.51 -96.10 -81.95
CA GLU A 239 -44.53 -94.83 -81.17
C GLU A 239 -45.37 -94.79 -79.87
N ARG A 240 -46.12 -95.84 -79.50
CA ARG A 240 -47.10 -95.73 -78.39
C ARG A 240 -46.53 -95.77 -76.96
N ASP A 241 -45.23 -95.98 -76.75
CA ASP A 241 -44.70 -96.35 -75.42
C ASP A 241 -44.05 -95.23 -74.57
N ALA A 242 -43.81 -94.01 -75.07
CA ALA A 242 -42.89 -93.05 -74.42
C ALA A 242 -43.48 -92.04 -73.39
N GLU A 243 -44.80 -91.86 -73.26
CA GLU A 243 -45.38 -90.69 -72.54
C GLU A 243 -45.38 -90.75 -70.99
N LYS A 244 -45.00 -91.86 -70.35
CA LYS A 244 -45.22 -92.07 -68.89
C LYS A 244 -44.21 -91.42 -67.93
N ALA A 245 -43.11 -90.80 -68.37
CA ALA A 245 -41.96 -90.49 -67.49
C ALA A 245 -41.95 -89.13 -66.73
N LYS A 246 -42.81 -88.13 -67.03
CA LYS A 246 -42.57 -86.72 -66.62
C LYS A 246 -43.14 -86.24 -65.26
N LEU A 247 -43.84 -87.04 -64.46
CA LEU A 247 -44.66 -86.57 -63.32
C LEU A 247 -44.00 -86.52 -61.91
N ALA A 248 -42.71 -86.84 -61.74
CA ALA A 248 -42.15 -87.17 -60.41
C ALA A 248 -41.45 -86.05 -59.60
N GLU A 249 -40.89 -84.99 -60.18
CA GLU A 249 -39.86 -84.18 -59.48
C GLU A 249 -40.35 -82.93 -58.70
N SER A 250 -41.60 -82.51 -58.88
CA SER A 250 -42.10 -81.21 -58.36
C SER A 250 -42.28 -81.09 -56.83
N LYS A 251 -42.14 -82.17 -56.05
CA LYS A 251 -42.47 -82.19 -54.60
C LYS A 251 -41.31 -81.87 -53.63
N ARG A 252 -40.06 -81.68 -54.10
CA ARG A 252 -38.86 -81.63 -53.22
C ARG A 252 -38.57 -80.27 -52.57
N LEU A 253 -38.96 -79.14 -53.19
CA LEU A 253 -38.45 -77.80 -52.84
C LEU A 253 -39.13 -77.08 -51.66
N TYR A 254 -40.28 -77.54 -51.15
CA TYR A 254 -41.08 -76.78 -50.16
C TYR A 254 -40.58 -76.87 -48.70
N ARG A 255 -39.65 -77.78 -48.37
CA ARG A 255 -39.29 -78.09 -46.96
C ARG A 255 -38.15 -77.27 -46.35
N GLU A 256 -37.37 -76.54 -47.15
CA GLU A 256 -36.12 -75.92 -46.68
C GLU A 256 -36.28 -74.52 -46.07
N LEU A 257 -37.39 -73.81 -46.34
CA LEU A 257 -37.60 -72.41 -45.94
C LEU A 257 -38.01 -72.18 -44.47
N VAL A 258 -38.51 -73.19 -43.76
CA VAL A 258 -39.09 -73.03 -42.40
C VAL A 258 -38.03 -72.98 -41.28
N ARG A 259 -36.87 -73.60 -41.46
CA ARG A 259 -35.85 -73.74 -40.38
C ARG A 259 -35.08 -72.46 -40.02
N ALA A 260 -34.97 -71.50 -40.93
CA ALA A 260 -34.09 -70.33 -40.73
C ALA A 260 -34.66 -69.25 -39.79
N ASN A 261 -35.96 -69.28 -39.46
CA ASN A 261 -36.61 -68.20 -38.71
C ASN A 261 -36.54 -68.38 -37.17
N GLU A 262 -36.30 -69.61 -36.70
CA GLU A 262 -36.30 -69.95 -35.26
C GLU A 262 -35.01 -69.52 -34.54
N GLU A 263 -33.89 -69.41 -35.24
CA GLU A 263 -32.57 -69.11 -34.65
C GLU A 263 -32.40 -67.64 -34.20
N LEU A 264 -33.14 -66.70 -34.80
CA LEU A 264 -33.01 -65.26 -34.50
C LEU A 264 -33.70 -64.83 -33.19
N GLN A 265 -34.68 -65.60 -32.68
CA GLN A 265 -35.39 -65.26 -31.45
C GLN A 265 -34.60 -65.59 -30.16
N GLY A 266 -33.59 -66.47 -30.22
CA GLY A 266 -32.78 -66.85 -29.05
C GLY A 266 -31.79 -65.78 -28.57
N ARG A 267 -31.24 -64.97 -29.47
CA ARG A 267 -30.16 -64.02 -29.16
C ARG A 267 -30.61 -62.76 -28.40
N ARG A 268 -31.89 -62.39 -28.50
CA ARG A 268 -32.44 -61.17 -27.84
C ARG A 268 -32.66 -61.34 -26.33
N LYS A 269 -32.90 -62.56 -25.85
CA LYS A 269 -33.16 -62.84 -24.43
C LYS A 269 -31.90 -62.85 -23.54
N ALA A 270 -30.71 -62.98 -24.14
CA ALA A 270 -29.45 -63.03 -23.39
C ALA A 270 -28.91 -61.63 -22.99
N ALA A 271 -29.28 -60.57 -23.71
CA ALA A 271 -28.77 -59.22 -23.48
C ALA A 271 -29.47 -58.48 -22.31
N GLU A 272 -30.77 -58.73 -22.07
CA GLU A 272 -31.53 -58.11 -20.96
C GLU A 272 -31.13 -58.64 -19.57
N ALA A 273 -30.46 -59.80 -19.49
CA ALA A 273 -30.03 -60.39 -18.23
C ALA A 273 -28.76 -59.76 -17.63
N GLN A 274 -27.90 -59.15 -18.47
CA GLN A 274 -26.63 -58.57 -18.02
C GLN A 274 -26.78 -57.16 -17.41
N GLN A 275 -27.71 -56.33 -17.91
CA GLN A 275 -27.94 -54.98 -17.36
C GLN A 275 -28.49 -54.99 -15.92
N LYS A 276 -29.30 -55.98 -15.54
CA LYS A 276 -29.88 -56.08 -14.19
C LYS A 276 -28.87 -56.46 -13.10
N ALA A 277 -27.70 -57.00 -13.46
CA ALA A 277 -26.67 -57.41 -12.52
C ALA A 277 -25.77 -56.25 -12.05
N GLU A 278 -25.59 -55.22 -12.89
CA GLU A 278 -24.71 -54.07 -12.61
C GLU A 278 -25.38 -53.03 -11.69
N GLU A 279 -26.70 -52.85 -11.80
CA GLU A 279 -27.48 -51.92 -10.97
C GLU A 279 -27.55 -52.36 -9.50
N ALA A 280 -27.47 -53.66 -9.21
CA ALA A 280 -27.51 -54.20 -7.84
C ALA A 280 -26.21 -53.94 -7.04
N LEU A 281 -25.06 -53.77 -7.70
CA LEU A 281 -23.76 -53.55 -7.04
C LEU A 281 -23.55 -52.08 -6.61
N ALA A 282 -24.16 -51.12 -7.31
CA ALA A 282 -24.03 -49.69 -7.02
C ALA A 282 -24.78 -49.25 -5.74
N PHE A 283 -25.95 -49.86 -5.44
CA PHE A 283 -26.73 -49.52 -4.24
C PHE A 283 -26.11 -49.99 -2.92
N ALA A 284 -25.28 -51.05 -2.93
CA ALA A 284 -24.66 -51.59 -1.71
C ALA A 284 -23.48 -50.74 -1.18
N CYS A 285 -22.80 -49.99 -2.05
CA CYS A 285 -21.69 -49.10 -1.65
C CYS A 285 -22.16 -47.78 -1.02
N ALA A 286 -23.31 -47.23 -1.46
CA ALA A 286 -23.86 -45.99 -0.93
C ALA A 286 -24.37 -46.12 0.53
N ALA A 287 -24.91 -47.30 0.90
CA ALA A 287 -25.44 -47.55 2.24
C ALA A 287 -24.36 -47.63 3.34
N LYS A 288 -23.13 -48.05 3.00
CA LYS A 288 -22.02 -48.19 3.97
C LYS A 288 -21.37 -46.85 4.36
N LEU A 289 -21.49 -45.82 3.53
CA LEU A 289 -20.91 -44.50 3.77
C LEU A 289 -21.75 -43.67 4.76
N GLN A 290 -23.08 -43.77 4.69
CA GLN A 290 -24.00 -43.05 5.58
C GLN A 290 -23.95 -43.52 7.05
N GLN A 291 -23.62 -44.79 7.31
CA GLN A 291 -23.50 -45.31 8.68
C GLN A 291 -22.25 -44.78 9.42
N ARG A 292 -21.20 -44.41 8.70
CA ARG A 292 -19.93 -43.91 9.29
C ARG A 292 -20.03 -42.47 9.77
N GLU A 293 -20.79 -41.62 9.07
CA GLU A 293 -20.95 -40.19 9.40
C GLU A 293 -21.88 -39.95 10.60
N ALA A 294 -22.88 -40.81 10.82
CA ALA A 294 -23.82 -40.70 11.94
C ALA A 294 -23.15 -40.96 13.32
N MET A 295 -22.13 -41.83 13.38
CA MET A 295 -21.39 -42.13 14.61
C MET A 295 -20.48 -40.98 15.08
N ILE A 296 -19.90 -40.21 14.15
CA ILE A 296 -18.98 -39.11 14.47
C ILE A 296 -19.72 -37.92 15.09
N ARG A 297 -20.97 -37.67 14.69
CA ARG A 297 -21.79 -36.57 15.25
C ARG A 297 -22.18 -36.82 16.71
N ARG A 298 -22.55 -38.05 17.07
CA ARG A 298 -22.93 -38.41 18.46
C ARG A 298 -21.80 -38.23 19.48
N ARG A 299 -20.54 -38.55 19.11
CA ARG A 299 -19.37 -38.44 20.01
C ARG A 299 -18.94 -36.98 20.30
N ARG A 300 -19.31 -36.02 19.45
CA ARG A 300 -18.96 -34.59 19.61
C ARG A 300 -19.92 -33.82 20.53
N GLU A 301 -21.17 -34.27 20.64
CA GLU A 301 -22.20 -33.64 21.47
C GLU A 301 -22.04 -34.02 22.95
N GLU A 302 -21.59 -35.24 23.25
CA GLU A 302 -21.33 -35.74 24.62
C GLU A 302 -20.19 -34.97 25.34
N LEU A 303 -19.17 -34.50 24.60
CA LEU A 303 -18.04 -33.74 25.17
C LEU A 303 -18.40 -32.29 25.56
N ARG A 304 -19.45 -31.70 24.97
CA ARG A 304 -19.88 -30.31 25.28
C ARG A 304 -20.77 -30.24 26.51
N ALA A 305 -21.55 -31.29 26.81
CA ALA A 305 -22.41 -31.36 27.98
C ALA A 305 -21.62 -31.45 29.30
N TRP A 306 -20.48 -32.15 29.31
CA TRP A 306 -19.66 -32.36 30.51
C TRP A 306 -18.92 -31.09 31.01
N ALA A 307 -18.66 -30.11 30.15
CA ALA A 307 -17.95 -28.88 30.50
C ALA A 307 -18.83 -27.83 31.20
N LEU A 308 -20.15 -27.85 31.00
CA LEU A 308 -21.10 -26.87 31.54
C LEU A 308 -21.55 -27.18 32.97
N GLU A 309 -21.62 -28.45 33.38
CA GLU A 309 -22.01 -28.86 34.75
C GLU A 309 -20.96 -28.51 35.83
N ARG A 310 -19.70 -28.24 35.46
CA ARG A 310 -18.60 -27.98 36.41
C ARG A 310 -18.48 -26.51 36.83
N SER A 311 -18.90 -25.56 35.99
CA SER A 311 -18.79 -24.11 36.28
C SER A 311 -19.88 -23.60 37.23
N GLU A 312 -21.07 -24.21 37.23
CA GLU A 312 -22.22 -23.77 38.04
C GLU A 312 -22.10 -24.13 39.54
N ARG A 313 -21.26 -25.12 39.90
CA ARG A 313 -21.05 -25.55 41.30
C ARG A 313 -20.07 -24.69 42.11
N LEU A 314 -19.24 -23.86 41.49
CA LEU A 314 -18.20 -23.05 42.17
C LEU A 314 -18.67 -21.64 42.55
N THR A 315 -19.64 -21.07 41.82
CA THR A 315 -20.17 -19.72 42.05
C THR A 315 -21.12 -19.63 43.25
N ALA A 316 -21.76 -20.73 43.64
CA ALA A 316 -22.73 -20.75 44.74
C ALA A 316 -22.11 -20.75 46.15
N LYS A 317 -20.80 -20.98 46.32
CA LYS A 317 -20.14 -21.09 47.64
C LYS A 317 -19.43 -19.83 48.14
N GLY A 318 -19.19 -18.83 47.27
CA GLY A 318 -18.49 -17.59 47.63
C GLY A 318 -19.38 -16.50 48.26
N ALA A 319 -20.71 -16.57 48.08
CA ALA A 319 -21.62 -15.49 48.49
C ALA A 319 -22.00 -15.50 49.99
N ALA A 320 -21.76 -16.59 50.74
CA ALA A 320 -22.25 -16.75 52.10
C ALA A 320 -21.27 -16.32 53.23
N ALA A 321 -19.98 -16.10 52.93
CA ALA A 321 -18.96 -15.85 53.96
C ALA A 321 -18.76 -14.37 54.36
N LEU A 322 -19.26 -13.41 53.57
CA LEU A 322 -18.96 -11.97 53.75
C LEU A 322 -19.91 -11.24 54.73
N ALA A 323 -21.04 -11.82 55.12
CA ALA A 323 -22.07 -11.11 55.88
C ALA A 323 -21.92 -11.16 57.42
N ILE A 324 -21.04 -12.01 57.98
CA ILE A 324 -21.00 -12.28 59.43
C ILE A 324 -19.95 -11.43 60.19
N ALA A 325 -18.97 -10.84 59.51
CA ALA A 325 -17.81 -10.19 60.18
C ALA A 325 -18.02 -8.73 60.65
N GLN A 326 -19.15 -8.08 60.37
CA GLN A 326 -19.29 -6.62 60.55
C GLN A 326 -20.03 -6.17 61.83
N ALA A 327 -20.43 -7.07 62.74
CA ALA A 327 -21.36 -6.74 63.83
C ALA A 327 -20.77 -6.62 65.27
N GLU A 328 -19.50 -6.97 65.54
CA GLU A 328 -19.01 -7.13 66.94
C GLU A 328 -18.19 -5.96 67.53
N GLU A 329 -17.76 -4.96 66.75
CA GLU A 329 -16.82 -3.91 67.23
C GLU A 329 -17.42 -2.81 68.16
N ALA A 330 -18.75 -2.72 68.30
CA ALA A 330 -19.39 -1.52 68.83
C ALA A 330 -19.54 -1.39 70.36
N ARG A 331 -19.03 -2.31 71.21
CA ARG A 331 -19.43 -2.38 72.65
C ARG A 331 -18.40 -2.01 73.74
N HIS A 332 -17.17 -1.58 73.43
CA HIS A 332 -16.09 -1.51 74.44
C HIS A 332 -15.86 -0.16 75.18
N GLN A 333 -16.64 0.92 74.99
CA GLN A 333 -16.17 2.28 75.34
C GLN A 333 -16.66 2.93 76.68
N GLU A 334 -17.58 2.37 77.46
CA GLU A 334 -18.31 3.19 78.47
C GLU A 334 -17.86 3.16 79.97
N ILE A 335 -16.76 2.52 80.39
CA ILE A 335 -16.56 2.17 81.83
C ILE A 335 -15.65 3.11 82.72
N GLN A 336 -14.97 4.17 82.23
CA GLN A 336 -13.83 4.77 82.98
C GLN A 336 -14.03 5.95 83.98
N ALA A 337 -15.21 6.54 84.22
CA ALA A 337 -15.29 7.92 84.73
C ALA A 337 -15.40 8.23 86.28
N ALA A 338 -15.50 7.29 87.22
CA ALA A 338 -16.16 7.57 88.51
C ALA A 338 -15.33 7.73 89.84
N ARG A 339 -14.07 8.19 89.90
CA ARG A 339 -13.19 8.01 91.12
C ARG A 339 -12.65 9.23 91.94
N PHE A 340 -13.01 10.51 91.73
CA PHE A 340 -12.14 11.65 92.17
C PHE A 340 -12.49 12.53 93.40
N GLU A 341 -13.61 12.41 94.11
CA GLU A 341 -14.16 13.57 94.85
C GLU A 341 -13.86 13.75 96.38
N ALA A 342 -12.99 12.98 97.04
CA ALA A 342 -13.09 12.82 98.52
C ALA A 342 -12.25 13.71 99.51
N ASP A 343 -11.16 14.41 99.15
CA ASP A 343 -10.04 14.69 100.11
C ASP A 343 -9.97 16.03 100.92
N VAL A 344 -10.99 16.88 101.04
CA VAL A 344 -10.71 18.34 101.27
C VAL A 344 -10.82 18.93 102.71
N LYS A 345 -11.48 18.31 103.69
CA LYS A 345 -12.11 19.11 104.79
C LYS A 345 -11.28 19.52 106.04
N GLN A 346 -10.06 19.03 106.30
CA GLN A 346 -9.50 19.02 107.68
C GLN A 346 -8.64 20.22 108.15
N ALA A 347 -8.47 21.28 107.37
CA ALA A 347 -7.37 22.24 107.58
C ALA A 347 -7.67 23.51 108.45
N GLU A 348 -8.74 23.57 109.25
CA GLU A 348 -9.33 24.90 109.57
C GLU A 348 -8.93 25.59 110.87
N GLU A 349 -8.43 24.90 111.87
CA GLU A 349 -8.50 25.41 113.24
C GLU A 349 -7.20 26.01 113.80
N ALA A 350 -6.03 25.65 113.23
CA ALA A 350 -4.70 26.20 113.56
C ALA A 350 -4.55 27.72 113.27
N LYS A 351 -5.68 28.40 113.05
CA LYS A 351 -5.81 29.72 112.47
C LYS A 351 -6.03 30.83 113.50
N GLN A 352 -6.33 30.56 114.77
CA GLN A 352 -6.85 31.61 115.66
C GLN A 352 -5.80 32.37 116.48
N LEU A 353 -4.81 31.70 117.04
CA LEU A 353 -3.83 32.33 117.95
C LEU A 353 -2.64 32.97 117.20
N ARG A 354 -2.34 32.43 116.01
CA ARG A 354 -1.63 33.18 114.98
C ARG A 354 -2.31 34.51 114.63
N ARG A 355 -3.50 34.89 115.15
CA ARG A 355 -4.19 36.11 114.68
C ARG A 355 -3.69 37.41 115.27
N VAL A 356 -3.31 37.44 116.55
CA VAL A 356 -3.15 38.74 117.25
C VAL A 356 -1.71 39.25 117.24
N ALA A 357 -0.72 38.39 117.48
CA ALA A 357 0.70 38.78 117.32
C ALA A 357 1.00 39.13 115.86
N MET A 358 0.43 38.32 114.96
CA MET A 358 0.32 38.63 113.55
C MET A 358 -0.38 39.96 113.31
N GLN A 359 -1.38 40.44 114.07
CA GLN A 359 -2.08 41.70 113.75
C GLN A 359 -1.19 42.94 113.82
N LEU A 360 -0.22 42.98 114.73
CA LEU A 360 0.70 44.12 114.87
C LEU A 360 1.85 44.05 113.85
N GLU A 361 2.48 42.88 113.70
CA GLU A 361 3.43 42.64 112.60
C GLU A 361 2.75 42.81 111.24
N LEU A 362 1.48 42.43 111.11
CA LEU A 362 0.67 42.68 109.92
C LEU A 362 0.45 44.15 109.73
N ARG A 363 0.37 45.00 110.75
CA ARG A 363 0.08 46.42 110.54
C ARG A 363 1.30 47.12 109.96
N GLU A 364 2.47 46.89 110.55
CA GLU A 364 3.75 47.45 110.05
C GLU A 364 4.19 46.78 108.74
N SER A 365 4.01 45.46 108.62
CA SER A 365 4.18 44.75 107.36
C SER A 365 3.15 45.21 106.33
N ARG A 366 1.92 45.56 106.71
CA ARG A 366 0.88 46.07 105.79
C ARG A 366 1.24 47.44 105.30
N ASP A 367 1.73 48.34 106.13
CA ASP A 367 2.08 49.68 105.69
C ASP A 367 3.31 49.64 104.77
N ASN A 368 4.34 48.86 105.12
CA ASN A 368 5.49 48.61 104.26
C ASN A 368 5.13 47.82 102.99
N GLN A 369 4.20 46.85 103.06
CA GLN A 369 3.65 46.17 101.88
C GLN A 369 2.81 47.11 101.04
N VAL A 370 2.07 48.05 101.63
CA VAL A 370 1.23 48.99 100.88
C VAL A 370 2.13 49.93 100.11
N GLU A 371 3.22 50.43 100.71
CA GLU A 371 4.19 51.26 100.00
C GLU A 371 5.00 50.48 98.96
N ALA A 372 5.46 49.28 99.29
CA ALA A 372 6.13 48.39 98.34
C ALA A 372 5.19 48.02 97.18
N LYS A 373 3.93 47.66 97.47
CA LYS A 373 2.90 47.40 96.44
C LYS A 373 2.53 48.65 95.69
N ARG A 374 2.64 49.85 96.26
CA ARG A 374 2.40 51.09 95.54
C ARG A 374 3.51 51.34 94.53
N ARG A 375 4.78 51.20 94.93
CA ARG A 375 5.94 51.28 94.02
C ARG A 375 5.95 50.16 92.98
N GLU A 376 5.57 48.96 93.37
CA GLU A 376 5.45 47.80 92.47
C GLU A 376 4.26 47.96 91.53
N ARG A 377 3.12 48.52 91.97
CA ARG A 377 2.01 48.89 91.09
C ARG A 377 2.41 49.98 90.13
N GLU A 378 3.15 50.99 90.56
CA GLU A 378 3.62 52.05 89.68
C GLU A 378 4.62 51.51 88.64
N ARG A 379 5.52 50.61 89.05
CA ARG A 379 6.41 49.88 88.12
C ARG A 379 5.61 48.98 87.17
N LYS A 380 4.69 48.18 87.67
CA LYS A 380 3.80 47.34 86.86
C LYS A 380 2.95 48.16 85.92
N THR A 381 2.39 49.29 86.34
CA THR A 381 1.63 50.15 85.42
C THR A 381 2.49 50.75 84.31
N ARG A 382 3.78 50.98 84.57
CA ARG A 382 4.74 51.42 83.54
C ARG A 382 5.13 50.28 82.63
N GLU A 383 5.49 49.12 83.19
CA GLU A 383 5.82 47.91 82.46
C GLU A 383 4.62 47.40 81.63
N ASP A 384 3.40 47.44 82.18
CA ASP A 384 2.14 47.10 81.51
C ASP A 384 1.81 48.12 80.42
N ALA A 385 2.12 49.41 80.63
CA ALA A 385 1.96 50.43 79.58
C ALA A 385 2.97 50.22 78.45
N GLU A 386 4.24 49.99 78.76
CA GLU A 386 5.29 49.68 77.77
C GLU A 386 4.99 48.37 77.04
N TYR A 387 4.48 47.36 77.75
CA TYR A 387 4.06 46.08 77.19
C TYR A 387 2.81 46.23 76.33
N ALA A 388 1.84 47.05 76.73
CA ALA A 388 0.66 47.37 75.93
C ALA A 388 1.04 48.13 74.65
N GLU A 389 1.97 49.09 74.73
CA GLU A 389 2.51 49.80 73.57
C GLU A 389 3.27 48.85 72.63
N SER A 390 4.09 47.95 73.18
CA SER A 390 4.79 46.92 72.41
C SER A 390 3.81 45.95 71.72
N LEU A 391 2.76 45.52 72.42
CA LEU A 391 1.70 44.68 71.84
C LEU A 391 0.91 45.41 70.76
N GLN A 392 0.61 46.70 70.95
CA GLN A 392 -0.06 47.51 69.93
C GLN A 392 0.82 47.70 68.70
N GLN A 393 2.12 47.93 68.89
CA GLN A 393 3.09 48.02 67.79
C GLN A 393 3.24 46.68 67.07
N ALA A 394 3.32 45.57 67.80
CA ALA A 394 3.36 44.23 67.23
C ALA A 394 2.07 43.87 66.49
N ALA A 395 0.91 44.24 67.02
CA ALA A 395 -0.38 44.07 66.35
C ALA A 395 -0.49 44.90 65.07
N ALA A 396 -0.05 46.17 65.11
CA ALA A 396 0.00 47.04 63.93
C ALA A 396 0.97 46.51 62.87
N ALA A 397 2.14 45.98 63.28
CA ALA A 397 3.10 45.35 62.38
C ALA A 397 2.52 44.07 61.75
N ALA A 398 1.86 43.21 62.54
CA ALA A 398 1.20 42.00 62.05
C ALA A 398 0.09 42.34 61.05
N GLN A 399 -0.75 43.33 61.34
CA GLN A 399 -1.79 43.81 60.41
C GLN A 399 -1.18 44.35 59.10
N ALA A 400 -0.08 45.10 59.18
CA ALA A 400 0.62 45.60 57.99
C ALA A 400 1.21 44.47 57.14
N GLU A 401 1.72 43.40 57.76
CA GLU A 401 2.19 42.20 57.05
C GLU A 401 1.04 41.44 56.39
N GLU A 402 -0.09 41.26 57.07
CA GLU A 402 -1.28 40.63 56.48
C GLU A 402 -1.80 41.42 55.28
N GLU A 403 -1.86 42.75 55.39
CA GLU A 403 -2.22 43.60 54.26
C GLU A 403 -1.25 43.47 53.08
N ARG A 404 0.06 43.42 53.35
CA ARG A 404 1.07 43.19 52.30
C ARG A 404 0.86 41.84 51.62
N LYS A 405 0.68 40.76 52.40
CA LYS A 405 0.39 39.42 51.87
C LYS A 405 -0.90 39.40 51.04
N LEU A 406 -1.95 40.09 51.49
CA LEU A 406 -3.21 40.20 50.75
C LEU A 406 -3.05 40.99 49.45
N ARG A 407 -2.28 42.08 49.46
CA ARG A 407 -1.97 42.87 48.25
C ARG A 407 -1.16 42.04 47.25
N GLU A 408 -0.16 41.30 47.72
CA GLU A 408 0.63 40.37 46.90
C GLU A 408 -0.23 39.25 46.31
N GLN A 409 -1.11 38.65 47.12
CA GLN A 409 -2.05 37.64 46.64
C GLN A 409 -2.99 38.19 45.56
N ARG A 410 -3.51 39.42 45.73
CA ARG A 410 -4.34 40.07 44.71
C ARG A 410 -3.57 40.32 43.41
N LEU A 411 -2.34 40.82 43.51
CA LEU A 411 -1.46 41.04 42.36
C LEU A 411 -1.13 39.73 41.64
N ASN A 412 -0.82 38.67 42.38
CA ASN A 412 -0.51 37.36 41.81
C ASN A 412 -1.74 36.77 41.11
N ARG A 413 -2.93 36.83 41.73
CA ARG A 413 -4.19 36.41 41.09
C ARG A 413 -4.50 37.22 39.83
N TRP A 414 -4.23 38.52 39.85
CA TRP A 414 -4.41 39.38 38.68
C TRP A 414 -3.44 39.01 37.54
N LYS A 415 -2.16 38.80 37.84
CA LYS A 415 -1.15 38.35 36.86
C LYS A 415 -1.52 37.00 36.23
N VAL A 416 -1.91 36.02 37.05
CA VAL A 416 -2.40 34.71 36.57
C VAL A 416 -3.63 34.88 35.69
N GLY A 417 -4.56 35.77 36.05
CA GLY A 417 -5.73 36.08 35.23
C GLY A 417 -5.37 36.70 33.88
N GLU A 418 -4.42 37.63 33.82
CA GLU A 418 -3.92 38.21 32.56
C GLU A 418 -3.19 37.18 31.70
N GLU A 419 -2.37 36.32 32.29
CA GLU A 419 -1.72 35.21 31.58
C GLU A 419 -2.73 34.22 31.01
N GLN A 420 -3.79 33.87 31.76
CA GLN A 420 -4.86 33.02 31.27
C GLN A 420 -5.63 33.66 30.11
N LYS A 421 -5.90 34.97 30.16
CA LYS A 421 -6.50 35.70 29.03
C LYS A 421 -5.59 35.71 27.81
N ARG A 422 -4.28 35.91 28.01
CA ARG A 422 -3.28 35.86 26.93
C ARG A 422 -3.24 34.47 26.30
N GLN A 423 -3.13 33.42 27.10
CA GLN A 423 -3.16 32.03 26.61
C GLN A 423 -4.48 31.71 25.90
N ALA A 424 -5.62 32.23 26.37
CA ALA A 424 -6.90 32.05 25.70
C ALA A 424 -6.93 32.72 24.31
N ARG A 425 -6.35 33.91 24.17
CA ARG A 425 -6.19 34.61 22.88
C ARG A 425 -5.27 33.84 21.94
N GLU A 426 -4.09 33.43 22.41
CA GLU A 426 -3.14 32.61 21.64
C GLU A 426 -3.78 31.28 21.18
N ARG A 427 -4.59 30.64 22.04
CA ARG A 427 -5.38 29.44 21.67
C ARG A 427 -6.47 29.73 20.64
N GLN A 428 -7.11 30.90 20.69
CA GLN A 428 -8.08 31.30 19.67
C GLN A 428 -7.41 31.60 18.34
N GLU A 429 -6.27 32.29 18.35
CA GLU A 429 -5.49 32.62 17.14
C GLU A 429 -4.92 31.37 16.49
N SER A 430 -4.32 30.46 17.25
CA SER A 430 -3.86 29.16 16.73
C SER A 430 -5.01 28.32 16.16
N LYS A 431 -6.19 28.29 16.80
CA LYS A 431 -7.38 27.64 16.23
C LYS A 431 -7.84 28.30 14.94
N LYS A 432 -7.77 29.63 14.81
CA LYS A 432 -8.08 30.35 13.56
C LYS A 432 -7.09 29.98 12.47
N GLN A 433 -5.79 30.01 12.77
CA GLN A 433 -4.73 29.62 11.83
C GLN A 433 -4.88 28.17 11.38
N GLN A 434 -5.20 27.24 12.29
CA GLN A 434 -5.48 25.84 11.95
C GLN A 434 -6.68 25.71 11.01
N ARG A 435 -7.75 26.49 11.23
CA ARG A 435 -8.92 26.49 10.33
C ARG A 435 -8.57 27.08 8.96
N GLU A 436 -7.80 28.15 8.92
CA GLU A 436 -7.33 28.75 7.66
C GLU A 436 -6.43 27.79 6.88
N GLN A 437 -5.48 27.14 7.56
CA GLN A 437 -4.64 26.09 6.97
C GLN A 437 -5.47 24.93 6.45
N ALA A 438 -6.45 24.43 7.22
CA ALA A 438 -7.34 23.37 6.76
C ALA A 438 -8.14 23.78 5.51
N LEU A 439 -8.67 25.01 5.48
CA LEU A 439 -9.37 25.53 4.30
C LEU A 439 -8.44 25.70 3.09
N GLU A 440 -7.19 26.09 3.30
CA GLU A 440 -6.19 26.19 2.23
C GLU A 440 -5.78 24.80 1.70
N GLU A 441 -5.61 23.82 2.58
CA GLU A 441 -5.35 22.43 2.22
C GLU A 441 -6.53 21.84 1.43
N GLU A 442 -7.77 22.09 1.85
CA GLU A 442 -8.97 21.72 1.09
C GLU A 442 -9.00 22.40 -0.29
N ARG A 443 -8.65 23.70 -0.37
CA ARG A 443 -8.54 24.41 -1.66
C ARG A 443 -7.47 23.80 -2.56
N LYS A 444 -6.30 23.48 -2.01
CA LYS A 444 -5.20 22.82 -2.75
C LYS A 444 -5.60 21.42 -3.19
N ALA A 445 -6.26 20.63 -2.34
CA ALA A 445 -6.77 19.31 -2.68
C ALA A 445 -7.81 19.38 -3.81
N ASN A 446 -8.74 20.34 -3.72
CA ASN A 446 -9.72 20.59 -4.77
C ASN A 446 -9.06 21.05 -6.09
N ALA A 447 -8.03 21.89 -6.04
CA ALA A 447 -7.28 22.30 -7.22
C ALA A 447 -6.58 21.10 -7.88
N LYS A 448 -5.92 20.23 -7.09
CA LYS A 448 -5.30 19.00 -7.58
C LYS A 448 -6.31 18.04 -8.24
N LEU A 449 -7.50 17.89 -7.66
CA LEU A 449 -8.56 17.08 -8.26
C LEU A 449 -9.03 17.64 -9.61
N ARG A 450 -9.13 18.97 -9.74
CA ARG A 450 -9.47 19.63 -11.01
C ARG A 450 -8.38 19.44 -12.06
N GLU A 451 -7.10 19.57 -11.67
CA GLU A 451 -5.96 19.34 -12.57
C GLU A 451 -5.94 17.89 -13.07
N ALA A 452 -6.17 16.92 -12.19
CA ALA A 452 -6.28 15.50 -12.56
C ALA A 452 -7.45 15.24 -13.53
N ASP A 453 -8.62 15.84 -13.28
CA ASP A 453 -9.77 15.73 -14.18
C ASP A 453 -9.47 16.38 -15.56
N LEU A 454 -8.76 17.51 -15.62
CA LEU A 454 -8.32 18.13 -16.87
C LEU A 454 -7.29 17.28 -17.62
N ALA A 455 -6.34 16.68 -16.91
CA ALA A 455 -5.35 15.79 -17.50
C ALA A 455 -6.04 14.56 -18.12
N LEU A 456 -7.02 13.97 -17.44
CA LEU A 456 -7.85 12.89 -17.97
C LEU A 456 -8.61 13.32 -19.23
N GLN A 457 -9.19 14.53 -19.25
CA GLN A 457 -9.87 15.05 -20.44
C GLN A 457 -8.92 15.15 -21.64
N ARG A 458 -7.72 15.70 -21.45
CA ARG A 458 -6.69 15.78 -22.50
C ARG A 458 -6.28 14.41 -23.00
N PHE A 459 -6.06 13.46 -22.09
CA PHE A 459 -5.75 12.08 -22.44
C PHE A 459 -6.88 11.44 -23.27
N ALA A 460 -8.14 11.63 -22.87
CA ALA A 460 -9.28 11.12 -23.61
C ALA A 460 -9.42 11.76 -25.00
N GLU A 461 -9.14 13.06 -25.12
CA GLU A 461 -9.14 13.77 -26.40
C GLU A 461 -8.04 13.30 -27.35
N GLN A 462 -6.82 13.12 -26.83
CA GLN A 462 -5.71 12.54 -27.58
C GLN A 462 -6.04 11.12 -28.05
N GLY A 463 -6.63 10.29 -27.18
CA GLY A 463 -7.08 8.94 -27.55
C GLY A 463 -8.17 8.94 -28.64
N ILE A 464 -9.15 9.84 -28.54
CA ILE A 464 -10.19 9.99 -29.58
C ILE A 464 -9.58 10.47 -30.90
N ALA A 465 -8.65 11.43 -30.86
CA ALA A 465 -7.98 11.94 -32.05
C ALA A 465 -7.14 10.86 -32.74
N ALA A 466 -6.39 10.07 -31.97
CA ALA A 466 -5.63 8.93 -32.47
C ALA A 466 -6.55 7.86 -33.10
N ALA A 467 -7.66 7.54 -32.45
CA ALA A 467 -8.65 6.60 -32.99
C ALA A 467 -9.28 7.09 -34.29
N LYS A 468 -9.56 8.41 -34.41
CA LYS A 468 -10.02 9.01 -35.66
C LYS A 468 -8.98 8.89 -36.77
N ALA A 469 -7.71 9.15 -36.47
CA ALA A 469 -6.62 9.02 -37.43
C ALA A 469 -6.41 7.57 -37.91
N ALA A 470 -6.58 6.60 -37.00
CA ALA A 470 -6.48 5.17 -37.31
C ALA A 470 -7.73 4.60 -38.03
N GLY A 471 -8.80 5.38 -38.18
CA GLY A 471 -10.08 4.89 -38.73
C GLY A 471 -10.82 3.90 -37.82
N ALA A 472 -10.46 3.85 -36.52
CA ALA A 472 -11.10 3.01 -35.52
C ALA A 472 -12.41 3.65 -35.02
N ASP A 473 -13.22 2.87 -34.27
CA ASP A 473 -14.52 3.31 -33.76
C ASP A 473 -14.39 4.29 -32.57
N TRP A 474 -14.04 5.54 -32.88
CA TRP A 474 -13.89 6.65 -31.94
C TRP A 474 -15.18 7.02 -31.18
N ARG A 475 -16.37 6.64 -31.68
CA ARG A 475 -17.68 6.91 -31.04
C ARG A 475 -17.81 6.23 -29.67
N ILE A 476 -17.16 5.08 -29.47
CA ILE A 476 -17.17 4.36 -28.20
C ILE A 476 -16.35 5.13 -27.16
N LEU A 477 -15.19 5.63 -27.57
CA LEU A 477 -14.32 6.48 -26.75
C LEU A 477 -14.99 7.81 -26.39
N GLU A 478 -15.72 8.41 -27.32
CA GLU A 478 -16.47 9.64 -27.07
C GLU A 478 -17.61 9.44 -26.06
N LYS A 479 -18.35 8.33 -26.15
CA LYS A 479 -19.34 7.96 -25.12
C LYS A 479 -18.68 7.71 -23.75
N ALA A 480 -17.52 7.06 -23.72
CA ALA A 480 -16.76 6.84 -22.49
C ALA A 480 -16.27 8.17 -21.88
N LYS A 481 -15.71 9.07 -22.69
CA LYS A 481 -15.33 10.44 -22.29
C LYS A 481 -16.54 11.17 -21.68
N ASN A 482 -17.69 11.17 -22.35
CA ASN A 482 -18.88 11.85 -21.84
C ASN A 482 -19.41 11.25 -20.53
N ARG A 483 -19.30 9.93 -20.34
CA ARG A 483 -19.64 9.27 -19.06
C ARG A 483 -18.68 9.68 -17.94
N LEU A 484 -17.39 9.78 -18.24
CA LEU A 484 -16.35 10.21 -17.30
C LEU A 484 -16.46 11.68 -16.92
N LEU A 485 -16.78 12.54 -17.89
CA LEU A 485 -17.08 13.94 -17.66
C LEU A 485 -18.22 14.11 -16.65
N ARG A 486 -19.32 13.34 -16.75
CA ARG A 486 -20.43 13.39 -15.78
C ARG A 486 -20.03 13.01 -14.35
N GLN A 487 -18.93 12.27 -14.16
CA GLN A 487 -18.39 11.85 -12.86
C GLN A 487 -17.22 12.73 -12.38
N SER A 488 -16.86 13.76 -13.16
CA SER A 488 -15.77 14.69 -12.84
C SER A 488 -16.24 15.84 -11.95
N SER A 489 -15.32 16.39 -11.15
CA SER A 489 -15.55 17.60 -10.36
C SER A 489 -15.78 18.85 -11.22
N LEU A 490 -15.41 18.76 -12.50
CA LEU A 490 -15.61 19.79 -13.53
C LEU A 490 -17.02 19.76 -14.11
N TYR A 491 -17.82 18.74 -13.81
CA TYR A 491 -19.21 18.70 -14.24
C TYR A 491 -20.03 19.70 -13.44
N VAL A 492 -20.27 20.85 -14.03
CA VAL A 492 -21.33 21.76 -13.58
C VAL A 492 -22.61 21.24 -14.24
N PRO A 493 -23.57 20.68 -13.48
CA PRO A 493 -24.88 20.41 -14.04
C PRO A 493 -25.39 21.74 -14.59
N LEU A 494 -25.82 21.75 -15.85
CA LEU A 494 -26.62 22.85 -16.38
C LEU A 494 -27.82 22.97 -15.46
N LYS A 495 -27.76 23.90 -14.50
CA LYS A 495 -28.94 24.36 -13.77
C LYS A 495 -29.82 24.95 -14.86
N SER A 496 -30.85 24.21 -15.25
CA SER A 496 -31.99 24.77 -15.94
C SER A 496 -32.48 25.93 -15.06
N LYS A 497 -32.19 27.16 -15.51
CA LYS A 497 -33.00 28.32 -15.18
C LYS A 497 -34.39 27.96 -15.65
N ASP A 498 -35.23 27.53 -14.73
CA ASP A 498 -36.69 27.59 -14.73
C ASP A 498 -37.14 26.94 -13.43
N GLY A 499 -37.43 27.80 -12.45
CA GLY A 499 -37.74 27.41 -11.09
C GLY A 499 -37.59 28.59 -10.15
N ASP A 500 -38.34 29.66 -10.46
CA ASP A 500 -38.70 30.67 -9.46
C ASP A 500 -39.30 29.96 -8.25
N GLY A 501 -38.74 30.25 -7.09
CA GLY A 501 -39.05 29.57 -5.85
C GLY A 501 -38.37 30.28 -4.70
N ASP A 502 -38.81 31.52 -4.48
CA ASP A 502 -38.57 32.28 -3.26
C ASP A 502 -38.79 31.40 -2.03
N THR A 503 -37.73 31.13 -1.28
CA THR A 503 -37.83 31.07 0.18
C THR A 503 -36.48 31.38 0.81
N ALA A 504 -36.38 32.61 1.31
CA ALA A 504 -35.34 33.00 2.25
C ALA A 504 -35.49 32.19 3.54
N ALA A 505 -34.40 31.54 3.98
CA ALA A 505 -34.24 31.12 5.37
C ALA A 505 -32.75 31.09 5.73
N PRO A 506 -32.24 32.04 6.53
CA PRO A 506 -30.94 31.90 7.17
C PRO A 506 -31.14 31.13 8.47
N ARG A 507 -30.42 30.02 8.66
CA ARG A 507 -30.21 29.44 9.99
C ARG A 507 -28.75 29.06 10.17
N SER A 508 -28.01 29.99 10.75
CA SER A 508 -26.82 29.69 11.54
C SER A 508 -27.22 28.80 12.73
N PRO A 509 -26.43 27.77 13.08
CA PRO A 509 -26.63 27.04 14.31
C PRO A 509 -25.95 27.79 15.47
N THR A 510 -26.77 28.29 16.40
CA THR A 510 -26.35 28.69 17.75
C THR A 510 -25.95 27.44 18.54
N PRO A 511 -24.79 27.41 19.23
CA PRO A 511 -24.52 26.38 20.22
C PRO A 511 -25.34 26.66 21.48
N CYS A 512 -26.12 25.67 21.91
CA CYS A 512 -26.84 25.68 23.17
C CYS A 512 -25.84 25.59 24.33
N ILE A 513 -25.93 26.55 25.25
CA ILE A 513 -25.28 26.51 26.56
C ILE A 513 -26.25 25.80 27.49
N GLU A 514 -25.93 24.58 27.90
CA GLU A 514 -26.57 23.93 29.05
C GLU A 514 -26.15 24.68 30.32
N GLN A 515 -27.12 25.31 30.97
CA GLN A 515 -27.03 25.82 32.32
C GLN A 515 -27.50 24.70 33.25
N ASP A 516 -26.57 24.07 33.97
CA ASP A 516 -26.93 23.19 35.06
C ASP A 516 -27.25 23.98 36.32
N ALA A 517 -28.37 23.55 36.90
CA ALA A 517 -29.09 24.15 38.00
C ALA A 517 -28.28 24.29 39.29
N ILE A 518 -28.42 25.47 39.88
CA ILE A 518 -28.23 25.75 41.30
C ILE A 518 -29.25 24.92 42.09
N ASN A 519 -28.78 23.96 42.90
CA ASN A 519 -29.59 23.41 43.99
C ASN A 519 -29.12 23.98 45.33
N VAL A 520 -29.97 24.86 45.84
CA VAL A 520 -30.01 25.34 47.22
C VAL A 520 -30.43 24.18 48.12
N VAL A 521 -29.58 23.77 49.04
CA VAL A 521 -29.99 22.96 50.21
C VAL A 521 -29.94 23.85 51.44
N ARG A 522 -31.14 24.23 51.90
CA ARG A 522 -31.37 24.92 53.17
C ARG A 522 -31.64 23.84 54.23
N GLY A 523 -30.74 23.77 55.22
CA GLY A 523 -30.99 23.54 56.64
C GLY A 523 -31.73 22.29 57.12
N THR A 524 -31.15 21.62 58.12
CA THR A 524 -31.78 21.49 59.45
C THR A 524 -30.78 20.92 60.48
N SER A 525 -30.67 21.62 61.61
CA SER A 525 -30.40 21.13 62.97
C SER A 525 -29.25 20.15 63.25
N ALA A 526 -28.14 20.66 63.78
CA ALA A 526 -27.72 20.52 65.19
C ALA A 526 -26.54 21.46 65.46
#